data_AF-A0A820EAG5-F1
#
_entry.id   AF-A0A820EAG5-F1
#
_cell.length_a   1.000
_cell.length_b   1.000
_cell.length_c   1.000
_cell.angle_alpha   90.00
_cell.angle_beta   90.00
_cell.angle_gamma   90.00
#
_symmetry.space_group_name_H-M   'P 1'
#
loop_
_entity.id
_entity.type
_entity.pdbx_description
1 polymer ?
#
loop_
_entity_poly.entity_id
_entity_poly.type
_entity_poly.pdbx_seq_one_letter_code
_entity_poly.pdbx_strand_id
1 'polypeptide(L)' 'ASQPAQVRSAAACAAICDSYPDCTAWTFNVKSGSCWTKDKKPSLSASPDAITGTCKASTK' A
#
# COMPACT_ATOMS: atom_id res chain seq x y z
N ALA A 1 0.02 -14.31 -8.22
CA ALA A 1 -1.35 -13.77 -8.15
C ALA A 1 -1.27 -12.27 -7.95
N SER A 2 -1.70 -11.49 -8.94
CA SER A 2 -1.69 -10.01 -8.92
C SER A 2 -2.99 -9.48 -8.30
N GLN A 3 -3.36 -10.01 -7.12
CA GLN A 3 -4.62 -9.64 -6.45
C GLN A 3 -4.35 -8.71 -5.29
N PRO A 4 -5.19 -7.68 -5.08
CA PRO A 4 -5.07 -6.83 -3.91
C PRO A 4 -5.33 -7.66 -2.65
N ALA A 5 -4.40 -7.62 -1.69
CA ALA A 5 -4.63 -8.25 -0.40
C ALA A 5 -5.83 -7.58 0.27
N GLN A 6 -6.83 -8.35 0.67
CA GLN A 6 -7.97 -7.80 1.40
C GLN A 6 -7.55 -7.59 2.85
N VAL A 7 -7.48 -6.34 3.27
CA VAL A 7 -7.12 -5.98 4.64
C VAL A 7 -8.19 -5.07 5.22
N ARG A 8 -8.28 -5.05 6.55
CA ARG A 8 -9.26 -4.19 7.24
C ARG A 8 -8.71 -2.81 7.58
N SER A 9 -7.43 -2.56 7.31
CA SER A 9 -6.78 -1.31 7.70
C SER A 9 -5.56 -1.00 6.85
N ALA A 10 -5.30 0.30 6.69
CA ALA A 10 -4.08 0.82 6.09
C ALA A 10 -2.80 0.31 6.78
N ALA A 11 -2.81 0.15 8.11
CA ALA A 11 -1.68 -0.40 8.86
C ALA A 11 -1.36 -1.86 8.48
N ALA A 12 -2.39 -2.69 8.27
CA ALA A 12 -2.19 -4.05 7.78
C ALA A 12 -1.65 -4.05 6.34
N CYS A 13 -2.10 -3.13 5.50
CA CYS A 13 -1.54 -2.95 4.16
C CYS A 13 -0.05 -2.54 4.19
N ALA A 14 0.31 -1.64 5.11
CA ALA A 14 1.68 -1.24 5.34
C ALA A 14 2.55 -2.41 5.83
N ALA A 15 2.07 -3.21 6.78
CA ALA A 15 2.79 -4.38 7.29
C ALA A 15 3.03 -5.46 6.22
N ILE A 16 2.06 -5.65 5.32
CA ILE A 16 2.23 -6.51 4.15
C ILE A 16 3.34 -5.97 3.26
N CYS A 17 3.30 -4.67 2.95
CA CYS A 17 4.34 -4.02 2.16
C CYS A 17 5.71 -4.11 2.86
N ASP A 18 5.78 -4.00 4.19
CA ASP A 18 7.03 -4.10 4.97
C ASP A 18 7.63 -5.52 4.92
N SER A 19 6.75 -6.52 4.83
CA SER A 19 7.15 -7.93 4.61
C SER A 19 7.74 -8.16 3.22
N TYR A 20 7.51 -7.26 2.27
CA TYR A 20 8.06 -7.34 0.92
C TYR A 20 9.25 -6.37 0.77
N PRO A 21 10.48 -6.88 0.63
CA PRO A 21 11.67 -6.02 0.53
C PRO A 21 11.64 -5.10 -0.70
N ASP A 22 10.94 -5.53 -1.75
CA ASP A 22 10.76 -4.79 -3.00
C ASP A 22 9.61 -3.78 -2.95
N CYS A 23 8.79 -3.78 -1.90
CA CYS A 23 7.66 -2.89 -1.82
C CYS A 23 8.11 -1.48 -1.45
N THR A 24 7.82 -0.52 -2.33
CA THR A 24 8.21 0.88 -2.17
C THR A 24 7.02 1.75 -1.76
N ALA A 25 5.81 1.35 -2.15
CA ALA A 25 4.58 2.04 -1.80
C ALA A 25 3.42 1.06 -1.64
N TRP A 26 2.41 1.46 -0.89
CA TRP A 26 1.18 0.72 -0.72
C TRP A 26 -0.02 1.66 -0.86
N THR A 27 -1.16 1.10 -1.25
CA THR A 27 -2.41 1.83 -1.40
C THR A 27 -3.54 1.01 -0.83
N PHE A 28 -4.17 1.51 0.23
CA PHE A 28 -5.32 0.91 0.88
C PHE A 28 -6.60 1.65 0.47
N ASN A 29 -7.52 0.94 -0.19
CA ASN A 29 -8.83 1.46 -0.53
C ASN A 29 -9.80 1.20 0.64
N VAL A 30 -10.30 2.27 1.26
CA VAL A 30 -11.19 2.15 2.43
C VAL A 30 -12.60 1.68 2.05
N LYS A 31 -13.04 1.91 0.80
CA LYS A 31 -14.33 1.45 0.30
C LYS A 31 -14.36 -0.05 0.04
N SER A 32 -13.28 -0.57 -0.53
CA SER A 32 -13.22 -1.99 -0.94
C SER A 32 -12.41 -2.88 0.00
N GLY A 33 -11.70 -2.31 0.98
CA GLY A 33 -10.76 -3.06 1.81
C GLY A 33 -9.55 -3.61 1.04
N SER A 34 -9.28 -3.08 -0.16
CA SER A 34 -8.23 -3.59 -1.05
C SER A 34 -6.89 -2.93 -0.75
N CYS A 35 -5.88 -3.73 -0.44
CA CYS A 35 -4.48 -3.32 -0.33
C CYS A 35 -3.73 -3.63 -1.63
N TRP A 36 -3.12 -2.59 -2.19
CA TRP A 36 -2.28 -2.67 -3.38
C TRP A 36 -0.85 -2.35 -2.98
N THR A 37 0.01 -3.36 -2.95
CA THR A 37 1.46 -3.19 -2.79
C THR A 37 2.08 -2.89 -4.14
N LYS A 38 2.92 -1.86 -4.21
CA LYS A 38 3.64 -1.44 -5.41
C LYS A 38 5.14 -1.59 -5.18
N ASP A 39 5.76 -2.35 -6.06
CA ASP A 39 7.19 -2.62 -6.11
C ASP A 39 7.97 -1.56 -6.92
N LYS A 40 7.32 -0.87 -7.86
CA LYS A 40 7.90 0.26 -8.64
C LYS A 40 7.26 1.61 -8.30
N LYS A 41 8.01 2.68 -8.62
CA LYS A 41 7.67 4.11 -8.40
C LYS A 41 6.16 4.35 -8.51
N PRO A 42 5.52 4.91 -7.47
CA PRO A 42 4.08 5.01 -7.46
C PRO A 42 3.62 6.02 -8.52
N SER A 43 2.81 5.55 -9.47
CA SER A 43 1.76 6.40 -10.01
C SER A 43 0.80 6.69 -8.86
N LEU A 44 0.95 7.88 -8.27
CA LEU A 44 0.07 8.35 -7.20
C LEU A 44 -1.27 8.73 -7.81
N SER A 45 -2.20 7.79 -7.83
CA SER A 45 -3.61 8.12 -8.03
C SER A 45 -4.15 8.61 -6.69
N ALA A 46 -4.16 9.92 -6.49
CA ALA A 46 -4.81 10.53 -5.35
C ALA A 46 -6.32 10.34 -5.50
N SER A 47 -6.86 9.32 -4.85
CA SER A 47 -8.30 9.16 -4.68
C SER A 47 -8.64 9.49 -3.22
N PRO A 48 -9.71 10.27 -2.96
CA PRO A 48 -10.10 10.64 -1.59
C PRO A 48 -10.45 9.41 -0.73
N ASP A 49 -10.84 8.30 -1.36
CA ASP A 49 -11.16 7.02 -0.71
C ASP A 49 -9.94 6.06 -0.63
N ALA A 50 -8.75 6.49 -1.04
CA ALA A 50 -7.55 5.66 -1.05
C ALA A 50 -6.47 6.24 -0.13
N ILE A 51 -6.15 5.50 0.93
CA ILE A 51 -5.03 5.80 1.82
C ILE A 51 -3.77 5.26 1.14
N THR A 52 -2.95 6.14 0.60
CA THR A 52 -1.65 5.79 0.02
C THR A 52 -0.55 6.06 1.04
N GLY A 53 0.46 5.20 1.08
CA GLY A 53 1.63 5.35 1.94
C GLY A 53 2.87 4.77 1.28
N THR A 54 4.05 5.25 1.67
CA THR A 54 5.33 4.71 1.21
C THR A 54 5.91 3.78 2.28
N CYS A 55 6.48 2.64 1.87
CA CYS A 55 6.95 1.61 2.79
C CYS A 55 8.43 1.72 3.17
N LYS A 56 9.03 2.85 2.83
CA LYS A 56 10.38 3.21 3.25
C LYS A 56 10.28 4.58 3.88
N ALA A 57 10.10 4.61 5.19
CA ALA A 57 10.51 5.77 5.96
C ALA A 57 12.01 5.63 6.22
N SER A 58 12.83 6.34 5.46
CA SER A 58 14.22 6.57 5.86
C SER A 58 14.66 7.95 5.41
N THR A 59 14.01 8.99 5.95
CA THR A 59 14.79 10.14 6.42
C THR A 59 14.78 10.02 7.95
N LYS A 60 15.92 9.59 8.48
CA LYS A 60 16.32 9.81 9.86
C LYS A 60 16.49 11.31 10.09
#